data_AF-A0A0P0VAW9-F1
#
_entry.id   AF-A0A0P0VAW9-F1
#
_cell.length_a   1.000
_cell.length_b   1.000
_cell.length_c   1.000
_cell.angle_alpha   90.00
_cell.angle_beta   90.00
_cell.angle_gamma   90.00
#
_symmetry.space_group_name_H-M   'P 1'
#
loop_
_entity.id
_entity.type
_entity.pdbx_description
1 polymer ?
#
loop_
_entity_poly.entity_id
_entity_poly.type
_entity_poly.pdbx_seq_one_letter_code
_entity_poly.pdbx_strand_id
1 'polypeptide(L)'
;MESGRLLAHSDEPSSAASKHGDGRGGWRAALFIIAVGFLERVGFYGVQGNLMMYLTGLMGMSMAAAAAADNAWGGTVMVLTLVGALAADSHLGRYRAVVAAGVLYLLSLGMLTVSSTLQPKHPRPASCNGGATACLPPPSPTSRLAFFYAALYLLALAQGFHKPCSEAIGADQFADDADPGANASRSSYFNWFHFSTSWGYAVATTLLSYVEDNVSWTVGFAVCWATMVLYLAVFLLGTGTYRATAERPIDGAPLARLAETSAAAARAWTKRVFCRKDAICTER
;
A
#
# COMPACT_ATOMS: atom_id res chain seq x y z
N MET A 1 -11.86 -43.42 47.58
CA MET A 1 -10.74 -43.51 46.61
C MET A 1 -11.29 -44.23 45.39
N GLU A 2 -11.87 -43.48 44.45
CA GLU A 2 -12.41 -44.00 43.19
C GLU A 2 -12.63 -42.82 42.24
N SER A 3 -12.62 -43.10 40.93
CA SER A 3 -12.56 -42.14 39.80
C SER A 3 -11.15 -41.60 39.54
N GLY A 4 -10.53 -41.75 38.37
CA GLY A 4 -11.09 -42.05 37.06
C GLY A 4 -9.98 -42.40 36.07
N ARG A 5 -10.33 -43.38 35.23
CA ARG A 5 -9.66 -43.87 34.01
C ARG A 5 -8.77 -42.83 33.30
N LEU A 6 -7.46 -43.02 33.39
CA LEU A 6 -6.51 -42.59 32.37
C LEU A 6 -6.65 -43.55 31.18
N LEU A 7 -7.54 -43.20 30.26
CA LEU A 7 -7.59 -43.84 28.95
C LEU A 7 -6.27 -43.51 28.23
N ALA A 8 -5.46 -44.56 28.05
CA ALA A 8 -4.27 -44.56 27.23
C ALA A 8 -4.64 -44.04 25.84
N HIS A 9 -4.18 -42.82 25.53
CA HIS A 9 -4.27 -42.28 24.19
C HIS A 9 -3.39 -43.15 23.32
N SER A 10 -4.03 -43.87 22.41
CA SER A 10 -3.38 -44.66 21.38
C SER A 10 -2.60 -43.70 20.50
N ASP A 11 -1.27 -43.84 20.48
CA ASP A 11 -0.42 -43.22 19.47
C ASP A 11 -0.75 -43.87 18.13
N GLU A 12 -1.77 -43.36 17.44
CA GLU A 12 -1.82 -43.56 15.99
C GLU A 12 -0.67 -42.76 15.39
N PRO A 13 0.22 -43.38 14.60
CA PRO A 13 1.31 -42.68 13.96
C PRO A 13 0.67 -41.71 12.96
N SER A 14 0.62 -40.43 13.34
CA SER A 14 0.34 -39.36 12.40
C SER A 14 1.30 -39.59 11.25
N SER A 15 0.75 -39.94 10.09
CA SER A 15 1.50 -40.05 8.86
C SER A 15 2.29 -38.76 8.74
N ALA A 16 3.59 -38.84 9.04
CA ALA A 16 4.59 -37.90 8.57
C ALA A 16 4.66 -38.13 7.05
N ALA A 17 3.57 -37.79 6.37
CA ALA A 17 3.64 -37.29 5.02
C ALA A 17 4.52 -36.05 5.17
N SER A 18 5.82 -36.28 5.02
CA SER A 18 6.78 -35.26 4.63
C SER A 18 6.15 -34.57 3.44
N LYS A 19 5.46 -33.45 3.72
CA LYS A 19 5.06 -32.52 2.68
C LYS A 19 6.38 -32.06 2.09
N HIS A 20 6.84 -32.78 1.07
CA HIS A 20 7.68 -32.19 0.05
C HIS A 20 6.93 -30.91 -0.33
N GLY A 21 7.42 -29.77 0.16
CA GLY A 21 6.86 -28.49 -0.22
C GLY A 21 6.82 -28.49 -1.74
N ASP A 22 5.70 -28.06 -2.31
CA ASP A 22 5.43 -28.01 -3.75
C ASP A 22 6.36 -27.04 -4.51
N GLY A 23 7.59 -26.82 -4.04
CA GLY A 23 8.56 -25.87 -4.57
C GLY A 23 8.15 -24.39 -4.46
N ARG A 24 6.93 -24.10 -3.97
CA ARG A 24 6.34 -22.76 -3.89
C ARG A 24 6.77 -22.00 -2.62
N GLY A 25 6.95 -20.69 -2.78
CA GLY A 25 7.42 -19.77 -1.75
C GLY A 25 8.93 -19.52 -1.79
N GLY A 26 9.47 -19.12 -0.65
CA GLY A 26 10.88 -18.79 -0.47
C GLY A 26 11.35 -17.60 -1.31
N TRP A 27 12.67 -17.53 -1.49
CA TRP A 27 13.33 -16.38 -2.13
C TRP A 27 12.95 -16.16 -3.58
N ARG A 28 12.63 -17.22 -4.34
CA ARG A 28 12.18 -17.07 -5.74
C ARG A 28 10.90 -16.24 -5.82
N ALA A 29 9.90 -16.58 -5.00
CA ALA A 29 8.67 -15.81 -4.87
C ALA A 29 8.93 -14.41 -4.30
N ALA A 30 9.74 -14.31 -3.24
CA ALA A 30 10.05 -13.05 -2.57
C ALA A 30 10.71 -12.03 -3.51
N LEU A 31 11.59 -12.46 -4.42
CA LEU A 31 12.26 -11.58 -5.38
C LEU A 31 11.26 -10.89 -6.34
N PHE A 32 10.24 -11.61 -6.81
CA PHE A 32 9.16 -10.98 -7.60
C PHE A 32 8.45 -9.90 -6.78
N ILE A 33 8.14 -10.17 -5.51
CA ILE A 33 7.42 -9.25 -4.63
C ILE A 33 8.28 -8.03 -4.28
N ILE A 34 9.58 -8.22 -4.07
CA ILE A 34 10.55 -7.12 -3.87
C ILE A 34 10.60 -6.22 -5.11
N ALA A 35 10.71 -6.79 -6.31
CA ALA A 35 10.71 -6.03 -7.56
C ALA A 35 9.39 -5.27 -7.77
N VAL A 36 8.28 -5.90 -7.46
CA VAL A 36 6.93 -5.30 -7.44
C VAL A 36 6.88 -4.12 -6.46
N GLY A 37 7.46 -4.25 -5.26
CA GLY A 37 7.58 -3.15 -4.30
C GLY A 37 8.39 -1.97 -4.84
N PHE A 38 9.53 -2.20 -5.49
CA PHE A 38 10.29 -1.15 -6.16
C PHE A 38 9.47 -0.43 -7.24
N LEU A 39 8.88 -1.20 -8.17
CA LEU A 39 8.14 -0.66 -9.31
C LEU A 39 6.93 0.15 -8.85
N GLU A 40 6.19 -0.37 -7.87
CA GLU A 40 5.08 0.34 -7.24
C GLU A 40 5.52 1.69 -6.70
N ARG A 41 6.60 1.71 -5.88
CA ARG A 41 7.11 2.94 -5.29
C ARG A 41 7.50 3.97 -6.33
N VAL A 42 8.11 3.53 -7.44
CA VAL A 42 8.44 4.45 -8.55
C VAL A 42 7.16 5.08 -9.13
N GLY A 43 6.14 4.29 -9.46
CA GLY A 43 4.92 4.81 -10.08
C GLY A 43 4.06 5.65 -9.14
N PHE A 44 3.95 5.26 -7.87
CA PHE A 44 3.17 6.00 -6.88
C PHE A 44 3.85 7.29 -6.43
N TYR A 45 5.13 7.23 -6.04
CA TYR A 45 5.87 8.41 -5.63
C TYR A 45 6.27 9.30 -6.80
N GLY A 46 6.20 8.82 -8.05
CA GLY A 46 6.27 9.70 -9.22
C GLY A 46 5.18 10.77 -9.15
N VAL A 47 3.94 10.36 -8.84
CA VAL A 47 2.85 11.31 -8.65
C VAL A 47 2.97 12.05 -7.33
N GLN A 48 3.11 11.35 -6.20
CA GLN A 48 3.12 11.98 -4.87
C GLN A 48 4.28 12.97 -4.69
N GLY A 49 5.48 12.60 -5.15
CA GLY A 49 6.71 13.36 -4.92
C GLY A 49 6.67 14.79 -5.46
N ASN A 50 5.81 15.03 -6.46
CA ASN A 50 5.71 16.32 -7.13
C ASN A 50 4.28 16.86 -7.25
N LEU A 51 3.33 16.24 -6.53
CA LEU A 51 1.91 16.56 -6.60
C LEU A 51 1.62 18.03 -6.26
N MET A 52 2.25 18.56 -5.22
CA MET A 52 2.14 19.97 -4.83
C MET A 52 2.50 20.91 -5.98
N MET A 53 3.58 20.63 -6.70
CA MET A 53 4.01 21.47 -7.82
C MET A 53 3.03 21.39 -8.98
N TYR A 54 2.50 20.19 -9.25
CA TYR A 54 1.44 20.01 -10.26
C TYR A 54 0.18 20.84 -9.93
N LEU A 55 -0.26 20.82 -8.67
CA LEU A 55 -1.44 21.55 -8.20
C LEU A 55 -1.26 23.07 -8.25
N THR A 56 -0.10 23.57 -7.83
CA THR A 56 0.18 25.01 -7.83
C THR A 56 0.45 25.55 -9.23
N GLY A 57 1.20 24.80 -10.04
CA GLY A 57 1.58 25.16 -11.40
C GLY A 57 0.43 25.00 -12.40
N LEU A 58 0.04 23.77 -12.71
CA LEU A 58 -0.92 23.49 -13.80
C LEU A 58 -2.36 23.69 -13.40
N MET A 59 -2.71 23.36 -12.15
CA MET A 59 -4.09 23.52 -11.67
C MET A 59 -4.36 24.95 -11.17
N GLY A 60 -3.33 25.80 -11.07
CA GLY A 60 -3.43 27.21 -10.70
C GLY A 60 -3.89 27.44 -9.27
N MET A 61 -3.70 26.46 -8.38
CA MET A 61 -4.08 26.58 -6.98
C MET A 61 -3.11 27.47 -6.21
N SER A 62 -3.60 28.15 -5.17
CA SER A 62 -2.71 28.80 -4.21
C SER A 62 -1.86 27.75 -3.47
N MET A 63 -0.68 28.15 -3.00
CA MET A 63 0.21 27.27 -2.22
C MET A 63 -0.50 26.62 -1.02
N ALA A 64 -1.34 27.39 -0.32
CA ALA A 64 -2.12 26.88 0.82
C ALA A 64 -3.18 25.86 0.39
N ALA A 65 -3.90 26.10 -0.71
CA ALA A 65 -4.92 25.18 -1.20
C ALA A 65 -4.31 23.88 -1.73
N ALA A 66 -3.20 23.98 -2.47
CA ALA A 66 -2.46 22.82 -2.93
C ALA A 66 -1.92 21.98 -1.76
N ALA A 67 -1.38 22.62 -0.72
CA ALA A 67 -0.91 21.93 0.48
C ALA A 67 -2.03 21.24 1.24
N ALA A 68 -3.20 21.87 1.33
CA ALA A 68 -4.37 21.24 1.93
C ALA A 68 -4.82 20.02 1.13
N ALA A 69 -4.85 20.12 -0.21
CA ALA A 69 -5.24 19.02 -1.09
C ALA A 69 -4.25 17.85 -1.05
N ASP A 70 -2.94 18.14 -1.07
CA ASP A 70 -1.87 17.15 -0.95
C ASP A 70 -1.95 16.38 0.37
N ASN A 71 -2.08 17.10 1.49
CA ASN A 71 -2.23 16.49 2.82
C ASN A 71 -3.54 15.70 2.95
N ALA A 72 -4.66 16.20 2.40
CA ALA A 72 -5.93 15.49 2.42
C ALA A 72 -5.85 14.18 1.63
N TRP A 73 -5.19 14.21 0.47
CA TRP A 73 -4.95 13.01 -0.32
C TRP A 73 -4.02 12.03 0.42
N GLY A 74 -2.91 12.50 0.98
CA GLY A 74 -2.00 11.68 1.78
C GLY A 74 -2.69 11.04 3.00
N GLY A 75 -3.52 11.80 3.72
CA GLY A 75 -4.36 11.28 4.80
C GLY A 75 -5.35 10.22 4.32
N THR A 76 -5.94 10.41 3.14
CA THR A 76 -6.84 9.43 2.52
C THR A 76 -6.12 8.13 2.17
N VAL A 77 -4.90 8.19 1.64
CA VAL A 77 -4.07 7.00 1.38
C VAL A 77 -3.87 6.18 2.66
N MET A 78 -3.62 6.84 3.80
CA MET A 78 -3.47 6.15 5.10
C MET A 78 -4.76 5.45 5.54
N VAL A 79 -5.91 6.11 5.43
CA VAL A 79 -7.21 5.52 5.76
C VAL A 79 -7.51 4.34 4.83
N LEU A 80 -7.29 4.51 3.52
CA LEU A 80 -7.54 3.47 2.53
C LEU A 80 -6.59 2.28 2.68
N THR A 81 -5.37 2.47 3.21
CA THR A 81 -4.48 1.37 3.58
C THR A 81 -5.12 0.47 4.64
N LEU A 82 -5.73 1.06 5.67
CA LEU A 82 -6.45 0.29 6.68
C LEU A 82 -7.68 -0.42 6.09
N VAL A 83 -8.48 0.31 5.31
CA VAL A 83 -9.69 -0.26 4.67
C VAL A 83 -9.34 -1.39 3.71
N GLY A 84 -8.30 -1.21 2.90
CA GLY A 84 -7.82 -2.21 1.94
C GLY A 84 -7.29 -3.46 2.62
N ALA A 85 -6.56 -3.34 3.73
CA ALA A 85 -6.13 -4.48 4.54
C ALA A 85 -7.34 -5.28 5.06
N LEU A 86 -8.32 -4.59 5.66
CA LEU A 86 -9.53 -5.23 6.19
C LEU A 86 -10.36 -5.92 5.10
N ALA A 87 -10.47 -5.30 3.92
CA ALA A 87 -11.17 -5.87 2.78
C ALA A 87 -10.46 -7.12 2.22
N ALA A 88 -9.13 -7.11 2.19
CA ALA A 88 -8.31 -8.24 1.77
C ALA A 88 -8.42 -9.42 2.73
N ASP A 89 -8.30 -9.17 4.05
CA ASP A 89 -8.34 -10.22 5.06
C ASP A 89 -9.75 -10.81 5.29
N SER A 90 -10.83 -10.10 4.90
CA SER A 90 -12.21 -10.56 5.09
C SER A 90 -12.76 -11.40 3.94
N HIS A 91 -12.63 -10.92 2.70
CA HIS A 91 -13.40 -11.47 1.57
C HIS A 91 -12.60 -11.55 0.27
N LEU A 92 -11.72 -10.59 0.01
CA LEU A 92 -11.07 -10.49 -1.30
C LEU A 92 -9.90 -11.45 -1.42
N GLY A 93 -9.17 -11.66 -0.33
CA GLY A 93 -7.88 -12.34 -0.31
C GLY A 93 -6.74 -11.44 -0.80
N ARG A 94 -5.53 -11.66 -0.29
CA ARG A 94 -4.39 -10.76 -0.49
C ARG A 94 -3.93 -10.76 -1.94
N TYR A 95 -3.82 -11.92 -2.58
CA TYR A 95 -3.40 -12.02 -3.98
C TYR A 95 -4.33 -11.22 -4.90
N ARG A 96 -5.65 -11.39 -4.75
CA ARG A 96 -6.65 -10.69 -5.56
C ARG A 96 -6.66 -9.19 -5.28
N ALA A 97 -6.41 -8.78 -4.03
CA ALA A 97 -6.26 -7.38 -3.67
C ALA A 97 -5.07 -6.72 -4.40
N VAL A 98 -3.92 -7.40 -4.50
CA VAL A 98 -2.76 -6.88 -5.23
C VAL A 98 -3.03 -6.78 -6.75
N VAL A 99 -3.71 -7.77 -7.34
CA VAL A 99 -4.14 -7.68 -8.76
C VAL A 99 -5.11 -6.53 -8.98
N ALA A 100 -6.11 -6.36 -8.09
CA ALA A 100 -7.06 -5.26 -8.16
C ALA A 100 -6.35 -3.90 -8.03
N ALA A 101 -5.37 -3.79 -7.13
CA ALA A 101 -4.53 -2.61 -7.01
C ALA A 101 -3.80 -2.30 -8.32
N GLY A 102 -3.21 -3.30 -8.99
CA GLY A 102 -2.56 -3.14 -10.29
C GLY A 102 -3.49 -2.57 -11.37
N VAL A 103 -4.74 -3.05 -11.43
CA VAL A 103 -5.74 -2.52 -12.37
C VAL A 103 -6.12 -1.07 -12.02
N LEU A 104 -6.31 -0.77 -10.73
CA LEU A 104 -6.62 0.60 -10.27
C LEU A 104 -5.45 1.57 -10.52
N TYR A 105 -4.21 1.12 -10.39
CA TYR A 105 -3.02 1.89 -10.76
C TYR A 105 -2.98 2.21 -12.24
N LEU A 106 -3.21 1.22 -13.11
CA LEU A 106 -3.24 1.44 -14.56
C LEU A 106 -4.34 2.40 -14.97
N LEU A 107 -5.53 2.27 -14.37
CA LEU A 107 -6.65 3.17 -14.63
C LEU A 107 -6.33 4.60 -14.16
N SER A 108 -5.90 4.77 -12.91
CA SER A 108 -5.60 6.08 -12.34
C SER A 108 -4.47 6.81 -13.07
N LEU A 109 -3.35 6.15 -13.33
CA LEU A 109 -2.23 6.76 -14.03
C LEU A 109 -2.55 6.99 -15.50
N GLY A 110 -3.33 6.11 -16.15
CA GLY A 110 -3.80 6.36 -17.51
C GLY A 110 -4.68 7.61 -17.58
N MET A 111 -5.57 7.79 -16.60
CA MET A 111 -6.36 9.01 -16.46
C MET A 111 -5.48 10.23 -16.18
N LEU A 112 -4.45 10.15 -15.33
CA LEU A 112 -3.52 11.25 -15.08
C LEU A 112 -2.72 11.63 -16.33
N THR A 113 -2.21 10.65 -17.08
CA THR A 113 -1.54 10.88 -18.36
C THR A 113 -2.48 11.60 -19.33
N VAL A 114 -3.71 11.12 -19.52
CA VAL A 114 -4.71 11.82 -20.37
C VAL A 114 -5.06 13.20 -19.84
N SER A 115 -5.20 13.37 -18.51
CA SER A 115 -5.46 14.67 -17.91
C SER A 115 -4.34 15.68 -18.20
N SER A 116 -3.10 15.21 -18.29
CA SER A 116 -1.93 16.05 -18.59
C SER A 116 -1.81 16.42 -20.08
N THR A 117 -2.29 15.58 -21.00
CA THR A 117 -2.26 15.90 -22.45
C THR A 117 -3.29 16.95 -22.83
N LEU A 118 -4.39 17.03 -22.09
CA LEU A 118 -5.47 18.02 -22.27
C LEU A 118 -5.09 19.41 -21.72
N GLN A 119 -3.88 19.59 -21.21
CA GLN A 119 -3.43 20.86 -20.67
C GLN A 119 -3.14 21.84 -21.82
N PRO A 120 -3.59 23.11 -21.71
CA PRO A 120 -3.10 24.15 -22.59
C PRO A 120 -1.58 24.22 -22.41
N LYS A 121 -0.81 24.07 -23.49
CA LYS A 121 0.60 24.47 -23.50
C LYS A 121 0.62 25.95 -23.14
N HIS A 122 0.86 26.31 -21.88
CA HIS A 122 0.95 27.71 -21.52
C HIS A 122 2.11 28.31 -22.33
N PRO A 123 1.86 29.26 -23.24
CA PRO A 123 2.93 30.17 -23.62
C PRO A 123 3.31 30.86 -22.31
N ARG A 124 4.61 31.04 -22.04
CA ARG A 124 5.10 31.91 -20.97
C ARG A 124 4.17 33.12 -20.83
N PRO A 125 3.82 33.55 -19.60
CA PRO A 125 2.89 34.67 -19.42
C PRO A 125 3.32 35.79 -20.36
N ALA A 126 2.45 36.10 -21.32
CA ALA A 126 2.66 37.18 -22.25
C ALA A 126 3.05 38.38 -21.39
N SER A 127 4.22 38.93 -21.68
CA SER A 127 4.85 40.04 -20.97
C SER A 127 3.79 41.00 -20.44
N CYS A 128 3.57 41.02 -19.12
CA CYS A 128 2.55 41.87 -18.48
C CYS A 128 3.02 43.34 -18.60
N ASN A 129 2.83 43.95 -19.76
CA ASN A 129 3.00 45.38 -19.97
C ASN A 129 1.73 46.10 -19.53
N GLY A 130 1.76 46.68 -18.33
CA GLY A 130 0.83 47.71 -17.90
C GLY A 130 -0.36 47.25 -17.05
N GLY A 131 -0.25 47.48 -15.74
CA GLY A 131 -1.41 47.82 -14.89
C GLY A 131 -2.33 46.69 -14.42
N ALA A 132 -2.22 46.38 -13.13
CA ALA A 132 -3.27 45.86 -12.24
C ALA A 132 -3.78 44.41 -12.43
N THR A 133 -3.24 43.50 -11.61
CA THR A 133 -3.94 42.40 -10.90
C THR A 133 -4.55 41.21 -11.65
N ALA A 134 -4.24 40.96 -12.93
CA ALA A 134 -4.75 39.77 -13.64
C ALA A 134 -3.69 39.00 -14.44
N CYS A 135 -2.57 38.59 -13.80
CA CYS A 135 -1.63 37.62 -14.40
C CYS A 135 -1.79 36.19 -13.78
N LEU A 136 -2.95 35.88 -13.15
CA LEU A 136 -3.29 34.50 -12.78
C LEU A 136 -3.83 33.78 -14.03
N PRO A 137 -3.36 32.56 -14.36
CA PRO A 137 -4.01 31.72 -15.35
C PRO A 137 -5.51 31.61 -15.04
N PRO A 138 -6.40 31.58 -16.05
CA PRO A 138 -7.81 31.32 -15.79
C PRO A 138 -7.94 29.98 -15.03
N PRO A 139 -8.82 29.90 -14.02
CA PRO A 139 -9.01 28.67 -13.27
C PRO A 139 -9.33 27.52 -14.22
N SER A 140 -8.78 26.34 -13.92
CA SER A 140 -9.06 25.15 -14.72
C SER A 140 -10.57 24.87 -14.75
N PRO A 141 -11.12 24.39 -15.88
CA PRO A 141 -12.54 24.03 -15.95
C PRO A 141 -12.89 23.01 -14.86
N THR A 142 -14.04 23.15 -14.21
CA THR A 142 -14.49 22.27 -13.12
C THR A 142 -14.47 20.79 -13.52
N SER A 143 -14.81 20.47 -14.77
CA SER A 143 -14.76 19.10 -15.30
C SER A 143 -13.34 18.53 -15.34
N ARG A 144 -12.34 19.35 -15.69
CA ARG A 144 -10.92 18.95 -15.70
C ARG A 144 -10.44 18.68 -14.28
N LEU A 145 -10.79 19.57 -13.34
CA LEU A 145 -10.45 19.41 -11.93
C LEU A 145 -11.08 18.14 -11.34
N ALA A 146 -12.35 17.88 -11.62
CA ALA A 146 -13.06 16.68 -11.17
C ALA A 146 -12.42 15.40 -11.75
N PHE A 147 -12.05 15.40 -13.03
CA PHE A 147 -11.38 14.26 -13.68
C PHE A 147 -10.01 13.98 -13.06
N PHE A 148 -9.21 15.03 -12.83
CA PHE A 148 -7.92 14.92 -12.16
C PHE A 148 -8.06 14.34 -10.75
N TYR A 149 -8.98 14.87 -9.93
CA TYR A 149 -9.20 14.35 -8.58
C TYR A 149 -9.75 12.92 -8.58
N ALA A 150 -10.63 12.56 -9.51
CA ALA A 150 -11.08 11.18 -9.64
C ALA A 150 -9.89 10.22 -9.89
N ALA A 151 -8.98 10.59 -10.79
CA ALA A 151 -7.76 9.84 -11.05
C ALA A 151 -6.86 9.75 -9.80
N LEU A 152 -6.67 10.87 -9.11
CA LEU A 152 -5.82 10.97 -7.93
C LEU A 152 -6.37 10.12 -6.75
N TYR A 153 -7.68 10.13 -6.51
CA TYR A 153 -8.28 9.31 -5.45
C TYR A 153 -8.39 7.82 -5.84
N LEU A 154 -8.49 7.48 -7.13
CA LEU A 154 -8.30 6.09 -7.59
C LEU A 154 -6.88 5.60 -7.32
N LEU A 155 -5.88 6.46 -7.48
CA LEU A 155 -4.49 6.14 -7.13
C LEU A 155 -4.33 5.86 -5.62
N ALA A 156 -5.01 6.62 -4.76
CA ALA A 156 -5.04 6.35 -3.32
C ALA A 156 -5.72 5.02 -2.97
N LEU A 157 -6.79 4.67 -3.68
CA LEU A 157 -7.46 3.39 -3.51
C LEU A 157 -6.55 2.21 -3.92
N ALA A 158 -5.81 2.37 -5.02
CA ALA A 158 -4.84 1.38 -5.46
C ALA A 158 -3.75 1.13 -4.40
N GLN A 159 -3.19 2.19 -3.79
CA GLN A 159 -2.29 2.07 -2.63
C GLN A 159 -2.91 1.32 -1.47
N GLY A 160 -4.18 1.63 -1.17
CA GLY A 160 -4.89 1.03 -0.05
C GLY A 160 -4.90 -0.49 -0.10
N PHE A 161 -5.13 -1.06 -1.28
CA PHE A 161 -5.06 -2.50 -1.50
C PHE A 161 -3.63 -3.02 -1.65
N HIS A 162 -2.75 -2.29 -2.33
CA HIS A 162 -1.38 -2.75 -2.60
C HIS A 162 -0.57 -2.93 -1.32
N LYS A 163 -0.39 -1.85 -0.57
CA LYS A 163 0.62 -1.74 0.49
C LYS A 163 0.51 -2.83 1.57
N PRO A 164 -0.65 -3.05 2.22
CA PRO A 164 -0.74 -4.06 3.27
C PRO A 164 -0.68 -5.48 2.69
N CYS A 165 -1.23 -5.70 1.48
CA CYS A 165 -1.34 -7.03 0.91
C CYS A 165 -0.01 -7.52 0.32
N SER A 166 0.76 -6.65 -0.35
CA SER A 166 2.04 -7.03 -0.94
C SER A 166 3.08 -7.38 0.14
N GLU A 167 3.14 -6.60 1.22
CA GLU A 167 3.97 -6.87 2.39
C GLU A 167 3.59 -8.21 3.04
N ALA A 168 2.29 -8.46 3.24
CA ALA A 168 1.79 -9.68 3.83
C ALA A 168 2.07 -10.92 2.97
N ILE A 169 1.78 -10.87 1.66
CA ILE A 169 2.09 -11.99 0.74
C ILE A 169 3.59 -12.28 0.76
N GLY A 170 4.44 -11.27 0.76
CA GLY A 170 5.89 -11.47 0.78
C GLY A 170 6.39 -12.15 2.06
N ALA A 171 5.85 -11.77 3.22
CA ALA A 171 6.15 -12.44 4.48
C ALA A 171 5.66 -13.90 4.50
N ASP A 172 4.50 -14.17 3.90
CA ASP A 172 3.90 -15.50 3.81
C ASP A 172 4.74 -16.49 2.98
N GLN A 173 5.64 -15.99 2.12
CA GLN A 173 6.56 -16.84 1.36
C GLN A 173 7.52 -17.64 2.26
N PHE A 174 7.66 -17.22 3.53
CA PHE A 174 8.50 -17.84 4.56
C PHE A 174 7.68 -18.33 5.76
N ALA A 175 6.40 -18.68 5.59
CA ALA A 175 5.52 -19.17 6.65
C ALA A 175 5.70 -20.66 7.01
N ASP A 176 6.91 -21.22 6.84
CA ASP A 176 7.16 -22.62 7.22
C ASP A 176 7.66 -22.69 8.66
N ASP A 177 6.76 -22.94 9.62
CA ASP A 177 7.11 -22.99 11.05
C ASP A 177 7.99 -24.21 11.39
N ALA A 178 8.14 -25.18 10.48
CA ALA A 178 9.06 -26.31 10.66
C ALA A 178 10.52 -25.93 10.38
N ASP A 179 10.79 -24.82 9.69
CA ASP A 179 12.13 -24.34 9.39
C ASP A 179 12.64 -23.41 10.52
N PRO A 180 13.69 -23.80 11.27
CA PRO A 180 14.30 -22.93 12.28
C PRO A 180 14.78 -21.58 11.71
N GLY A 181 15.05 -21.51 10.40
CA GLY A 181 15.47 -20.31 9.67
C GLY A 181 14.33 -19.41 9.19
N ALA A 182 13.06 -19.78 9.37
CA ALA A 182 11.91 -19.06 8.80
C ALA A 182 11.84 -17.60 9.30
N ASN A 183 12.04 -17.37 10.60
CA ASN A 183 12.02 -16.03 11.18
C ASN A 183 13.18 -15.15 10.67
N ALA A 184 14.38 -15.73 10.54
CA ALA A 184 15.54 -15.02 10.00
C ALA A 184 15.31 -14.64 8.52
N SER A 185 14.74 -15.56 7.73
CA SER A 185 14.40 -15.31 6.34
C SER A 185 13.31 -14.25 6.18
N ARG A 186 12.28 -14.25 7.04
CA ARG A 186 11.23 -13.22 7.06
C ARG A 186 11.79 -11.84 7.43
N SER A 187 12.68 -11.77 8.41
CA SER A 187 13.37 -10.52 8.79
C SER A 187 14.24 -10.01 7.64
N SER A 188 15.03 -10.89 7.01
CA SER A 188 15.83 -10.56 5.84
C SER A 188 14.98 -10.08 4.66
N TYR A 189 13.84 -10.74 4.41
CA TYR A 189 12.87 -10.30 3.41
C TYR A 189 12.42 -8.86 3.65
N PHE A 190 12.00 -8.53 4.88
CA PHE A 190 11.58 -7.15 5.18
C PHE A 190 12.73 -6.16 5.00
N ASN A 191 13.97 -6.50 5.36
CA ASN A 191 15.13 -5.64 5.11
C ASN A 191 15.33 -5.37 3.62
N TRP A 192 15.30 -6.42 2.78
CA TRP A 192 15.44 -6.28 1.33
C TRP A 192 14.26 -5.56 0.68
N PHE A 193 13.04 -5.81 1.15
CA PHE A 193 11.83 -5.13 0.69
C PHE A 193 11.89 -3.63 1.01
N HIS A 194 12.28 -3.25 2.23
CA HIS A 194 12.45 -1.84 2.62
C HIS A 194 13.60 -1.17 1.88
N PHE A 195 14.73 -1.87 1.69
CA PHE A 195 15.84 -1.36 0.88
C PHE A 195 15.39 -1.07 -0.56
N SER A 196 14.70 -2.04 -1.18
CA SER A 196 14.22 -1.94 -2.55
C SER A 196 13.17 -0.82 -2.72
N THR A 197 12.20 -0.75 -1.82
CA THR A 197 11.18 0.32 -1.84
C THR A 197 11.77 1.71 -1.58
N SER A 198 12.78 1.83 -0.71
CA SER A 198 13.52 3.09 -0.50
C SER A 198 14.25 3.54 -1.75
N TRP A 199 14.84 2.61 -2.50
CA TRP A 199 15.45 2.93 -3.79
C TRP A 199 14.41 3.38 -4.82
N GLY A 200 13.24 2.74 -4.85
CA GLY A 200 12.13 3.16 -5.71
C GLY A 200 11.65 4.58 -5.39
N TYR A 201 11.53 4.91 -4.10
CA TYR A 201 11.23 6.26 -3.63
C TYR A 201 12.29 7.29 -4.06
N ALA A 202 13.58 6.96 -3.90
CA ALA A 202 14.67 7.83 -4.31
C ALA A 202 14.65 8.10 -5.82
N VAL A 203 14.45 7.07 -6.65
CA VAL A 203 14.32 7.21 -8.11
C VAL A 203 13.13 8.09 -8.49
N ALA A 204 11.97 7.89 -7.85
CA ALA A 204 10.79 8.71 -8.11
C ALA A 204 11.03 10.20 -7.78
N THR A 205 11.44 10.48 -6.54
CA THR A 205 11.57 11.87 -6.05
C THR A 205 12.74 12.63 -6.63
N THR A 206 13.71 11.96 -7.26
CA THR A 206 14.84 12.61 -7.93
C THR A 206 14.69 12.60 -9.44
N LEU A 207 14.81 11.45 -10.09
CA LEU A 207 14.83 11.32 -11.54
C LEU A 207 13.45 11.61 -12.15
N LEU A 208 12.38 11.06 -11.58
CA LEU A 208 11.05 11.18 -12.17
C LEU A 208 10.45 12.58 -11.94
N SER A 209 10.58 13.14 -10.74
CA SER A 209 10.22 14.54 -10.48
C SER A 209 11.05 15.51 -11.33
N TYR A 210 12.34 15.24 -11.57
CA TYR A 210 13.13 16.03 -12.51
C TYR A 210 12.56 15.99 -13.94
N VAL A 211 12.13 14.83 -14.42
CA VAL A 211 11.49 14.67 -15.74
C VAL A 211 10.17 15.44 -15.80
N GLU A 212 9.37 15.41 -14.75
CA GLU A 212 8.10 16.14 -14.68
C GLU A 212 8.30 17.66 -14.76
N ASP A 213 9.27 18.18 -14.00
CA ASP A 213 9.56 19.62 -13.92
C ASP A 213 10.25 20.16 -15.17
N ASN A 214 11.19 19.40 -15.74
CA ASN A 214 12.11 19.90 -16.77
C ASN A 214 11.80 19.38 -18.18
N VAL A 215 11.10 18.26 -18.32
CA VAL A 215 10.76 17.67 -19.63
C VAL A 215 9.28 17.85 -19.91
N SER A 216 8.42 17.13 -19.20
CA SER A 216 6.97 17.34 -19.20
C SER A 216 6.26 16.45 -18.20
N TRP A 217 5.17 16.95 -17.65
CA TRP A 217 4.21 16.19 -16.84
C TRP A 217 3.63 14.96 -17.55
N THR A 218 3.34 15.09 -18.85
CA THR A 218 2.81 13.97 -19.63
C THR A 218 3.80 12.82 -19.74
N VAL A 219 5.07 13.11 -20.00
CA VAL A 219 6.12 12.07 -20.02
C VAL A 219 6.29 11.47 -18.63
N GLY A 220 6.32 12.30 -17.57
CA GLY A 220 6.39 11.82 -16.19
C GLY A 220 5.28 10.83 -15.84
N PHE A 221 4.02 11.23 -16.01
CA PHE A 221 2.88 10.35 -15.74
C PHE A 221 2.82 9.13 -16.67
N ALA A 222 3.23 9.25 -17.94
CA ALA A 222 3.34 8.10 -18.84
C ALA A 222 4.40 7.09 -18.39
N VAL A 223 5.53 7.57 -17.84
CA VAL A 223 6.55 6.72 -17.23
C VAL A 223 5.97 6.03 -15.99
N CYS A 224 5.26 6.75 -15.10
CA CYS A 224 4.54 6.13 -13.98
C CYS A 224 3.58 5.02 -14.46
N TRP A 225 2.82 5.28 -15.52
CA TRP A 225 1.90 4.29 -16.07
C TRP A 225 2.63 3.06 -16.60
N ALA A 226 3.73 3.25 -17.33
CA ALA A 226 4.56 2.16 -17.83
C ALA A 226 5.19 1.33 -16.70
N THR A 227 5.63 1.96 -15.60
CA THR A 227 6.11 1.22 -14.43
C THR A 227 5.00 0.40 -13.78
N MET A 228 3.74 0.87 -13.80
CA MET A 228 2.60 0.08 -13.32
C MET A 228 2.22 -1.09 -14.23
N VAL A 229 2.45 -0.98 -15.55
CA VAL A 229 2.33 -2.12 -16.47
C VAL A 229 3.37 -3.19 -16.11
N LEU A 230 4.63 -2.78 -15.92
CA LEU A 230 5.71 -3.69 -15.52
C LEU A 230 5.46 -4.30 -14.14
N TYR A 231 5.01 -3.50 -13.18
CA TYR A 231 4.60 -3.95 -11.85
C TYR A 231 3.61 -5.11 -11.92
N LEU A 232 2.52 -4.94 -12.69
CA LEU A 232 1.48 -5.96 -12.78
C LEU A 232 1.99 -7.18 -13.54
N ALA A 233 2.75 -6.99 -14.62
CA ALA A 233 3.35 -8.08 -15.37
C ALA A 233 4.29 -8.92 -14.50
N VAL A 234 5.20 -8.30 -13.74
CA VAL A 234 6.14 -8.98 -12.84
C VAL A 234 5.39 -9.73 -11.74
N PHE A 235 4.37 -9.13 -11.14
CA PHE A 235 3.55 -9.81 -10.13
C PHE A 235 2.85 -11.05 -10.71
N LEU A 236 2.23 -10.91 -11.88
CA LEU A 236 1.52 -12.01 -12.53
C LEU A 236 2.47 -13.13 -12.98
N LEU A 237 3.66 -12.80 -13.50
CA LEU A 237 4.70 -13.77 -13.84
C LEU A 237 5.16 -14.57 -12.62
N GLY A 238 5.19 -13.96 -11.43
CA GLY A 238 5.52 -14.61 -10.17
C GLY A 238 4.46 -15.59 -9.65
N THR A 239 3.22 -15.56 -10.18
CA THR A 239 2.07 -16.30 -9.63
C THR A 239 2.33 -17.79 -9.41
N GLY A 240 3.01 -18.45 -10.35
CA GLY A 240 3.33 -19.88 -10.24
C GLY A 240 4.32 -20.22 -9.11
N THR A 241 5.07 -19.23 -8.62
CA THR A 241 6.06 -19.40 -7.55
C THR A 241 5.49 -19.12 -6.17
N TYR A 242 4.39 -18.35 -6.08
CA TYR A 242 3.85 -17.90 -4.80
C TYR A 242 3.29 -19.06 -3.99
N ARG A 243 3.66 -19.11 -2.71
CA ARG A 243 3.04 -20.02 -1.75
C ARG A 243 1.59 -19.61 -1.58
N ALA A 244 0.69 -20.55 -1.86
CA ALA A 244 -0.72 -20.39 -1.53
C ALA A 244 -0.88 -20.52 -0.01
N THR A 245 -0.93 -19.39 0.68
CA THR A 245 -1.44 -19.38 2.05
C THR A 245 -2.94 -19.60 1.95
N ALA A 246 -3.46 -20.68 2.55
CA ALA A 246 -4.88 -20.80 2.76
C ALA A 246 -5.27 -19.69 3.75
N GLU A 247 -5.68 -18.54 3.23
CA GLU A 247 -6.37 -17.52 3.99
C GLU A 247 -7.62 -18.20 4.53
N ARG A 248 -7.59 -18.60 5.81
CA ARG A 248 -8.83 -19.03 6.47
C ARG A 248 -9.75 -17.81 6.40
N PRO A 249 -10.91 -17.89 5.72
CA PRO A 249 -11.92 -16.86 5.85
C PRO A 249 -12.12 -16.68 7.35
N ILE A 250 -11.99 -15.45 7.84
CA ILE A 250 -12.24 -15.20 9.25
C ILE A 250 -13.74 -15.47 9.45
N ASP A 251 -14.07 -16.58 10.13
CA ASP A 251 -15.41 -16.82 10.64
C ASP A 251 -15.72 -15.72 11.66
N GLY A 252 -16.40 -14.66 11.19
CA GLY A 252 -16.69 -13.44 11.96
C GLY A 252 -16.10 -12.17 11.34
N ALA A 253 -16.83 -11.06 11.42
CA ALA A 253 -16.37 -9.78 10.87
C ALA A 253 -15.01 -9.38 11.52
N PRO A 254 -13.95 -9.10 10.74
CA PRO A 254 -12.64 -8.73 11.30
C PRO A 254 -12.72 -7.55 12.25
N LEU A 255 -13.63 -6.60 11.95
CA LEU A 255 -13.94 -5.46 12.80
C LEU A 255 -14.57 -5.87 14.14
N ALA A 256 -15.48 -6.85 14.15
CA ALA A 256 -16.07 -7.34 15.40
C ALA A 256 -14.99 -7.98 16.28
N ARG A 257 -14.06 -8.74 15.69
CA ARG A 257 -12.96 -9.33 16.45
C ARG A 257 -11.94 -8.30 16.90
N LEU A 258 -11.61 -7.30 16.08
CA LEU A 258 -10.80 -6.16 16.50
C LEU A 258 -11.47 -5.37 17.62
N ALA A 259 -12.78 -5.16 17.56
CA ALA A 259 -13.56 -4.53 18.63
C ALA A 259 -13.56 -5.39 19.91
N GLU A 260 -13.75 -6.71 19.80
CA GLU A 260 -13.73 -7.63 20.94
C GLU A 260 -12.35 -7.72 21.57
N THR A 261 -11.28 -7.83 20.76
CA THR A 261 -9.89 -7.92 21.23
C THR A 261 -9.41 -6.60 21.80
N SER A 262 -9.74 -5.46 21.18
CA SER A 262 -9.44 -4.13 21.73
C SER A 262 -10.24 -3.87 23.00
N ALA A 263 -11.51 -4.26 23.07
CA ALA A 263 -12.29 -4.20 24.31
C ALA A 263 -11.73 -5.12 25.39
N ALA A 264 -11.28 -6.33 25.04
CA ALA A 264 -10.65 -7.26 25.97
C ALA A 264 -9.29 -6.74 26.47
N ALA A 265 -8.47 -6.18 25.57
CA ALA A 265 -7.19 -5.56 25.90
C ALA A 265 -7.37 -4.30 26.74
N ALA A 266 -8.35 -3.45 26.42
CA ALA A 266 -8.73 -2.29 27.21
C ALA A 266 -9.21 -2.72 28.60
N ARG A 267 -10.11 -3.71 28.71
CA ARG A 267 -10.54 -4.28 30.00
C ARG A 267 -9.37 -4.84 30.80
N ALA A 268 -8.43 -5.54 30.16
CA ALA A 268 -7.23 -6.07 30.81
C ALA A 268 -6.29 -4.94 31.29
N TRP A 269 -6.12 -3.90 30.48
CA TRP A 269 -5.32 -2.73 30.83
C TRP A 269 -5.96 -1.91 31.95
N THR A 270 -7.26 -1.64 31.88
CA THR A 270 -8.04 -0.98 32.94
C THR A 270 -7.94 -1.78 34.24
N LYS A 271 -8.11 -3.12 34.21
CA LYS A 271 -7.88 -3.95 35.41
C LYS A 271 -6.47 -3.80 35.97
N ARG A 272 -5.44 -3.84 35.12
CA ARG A 272 -4.03 -3.67 35.57
C ARG A 272 -3.73 -2.29 36.13
N VAL A 273 -4.29 -1.22 35.56
CA VAL A 273 -4.02 0.16 36.00
C VAL A 273 -4.81 0.52 37.26
N PHE A 274 -6.09 0.15 37.32
CA PHE A 274 -6.96 0.52 38.45
C PHE A 274 -6.81 -0.42 39.65
N CYS A 275 -6.72 -1.75 39.48
CA CYS A 275 -6.46 -2.64 40.63
C CYS A 275 -5.05 -2.47 41.21
N ARG A 276 -4.06 -2.00 40.42
CA ARG A 276 -2.74 -1.67 40.94
C ARG A 276 -2.76 -0.43 41.83
N LYS A 277 -3.67 0.53 41.60
CA LYS A 277 -3.82 1.69 42.50
C LYS A 277 -4.33 1.27 43.87
N ASP A 278 -5.27 0.34 43.94
CA ASP A 278 -5.81 -0.16 45.21
C ASP A 278 -4.74 -0.92 46.01
N ALA A 279 -3.90 -1.72 45.34
CA ALA A 279 -2.79 -2.43 45.98
C ALA A 279 -1.71 -1.49 46.57
N ILE A 280 -1.42 -0.36 45.90
CA ILE A 280 -0.46 0.64 46.40
C ILE A 280 -1.03 1.43 47.58
N CYS A 281 -2.35 1.60 47.67
CA CYS A 281 -2.99 2.28 48.81
C CYS A 281 -3.10 1.40 50.06
N THR A 282 -3.00 0.08 49.95
CA THR A 282 -3.06 -0.85 51.09
C THR A 282 -1.71 -1.13 51.77
N GLU A 283 -0.59 -0.69 51.20
CA GLU A 283 0.76 -0.88 51.77
C GLU A 283 1.29 0.36 52.54
N ARG A 284 0.42 1.26 53.00
CA ARG A 284 0.75 2.34 53.95
C ARG A 284 0.10 2.10 55.31
#